data_AF-T1BQW5-F1
#
_entry.id   AF-T1BQW5-F1
#
_cell.length_a   1.000
_cell.length_b   1.000
_cell.length_c   1.000
_cell.angle_alpha   90.00
_cell.angle_beta   90.00
_cell.angle_gamma   90.00
#
_symmetry.space_group_name_H-M   'P 1'
#
loop_
_entity.id
_entity.type
_entity.pdbx_description
1 polymer ?
#
loop_
_entity_poly.entity_id
_entity_poly.type
_entity_poly.pdbx_seq_one_letter_code
_entity_poly.pdbx_strand_id
1 'polypeptide(L)'
;MSGMIINDNIASMNAQYNLNRTQEALAKHINRLSSGYRVNSPADDPAGYAISQRMGGQVLSYNAAIRNANDGTHLLQTASGALMTDNTLLLKMRQ
;
A
#
# COMPACT_ATOMS: atom_id res chain seq x y z
N MET A 1 54.99 15.39 9.39
CA MET A 1 54.47 14.76 10.63
C MET A 1 53.67 15.82 11.36
N SER A 2 52.35 15.88 11.12
CA SER A 2 51.50 16.90 11.74
C SER A 2 51.44 16.69 13.24
N GLY A 3 51.76 17.75 13.98
CA GLY A 3 51.87 17.76 15.43
C GLY A 3 50.56 17.38 16.12
N MET A 4 50.72 16.82 17.32
CA MET A 4 49.64 16.52 18.23
C MET A 4 48.79 17.78 18.48
N ILE A 5 47.57 17.77 17.95
CA ILE A 5 46.60 18.86 18.13
C ILE A 5 46.04 18.71 19.55
N ILE A 6 46.47 19.58 20.47
CA ILE A 6 46.10 19.53 21.89
C ILE A 6 44.67 20.07 22.13
N ASN A 7 44.17 20.93 21.23
CA ASN A 7 42.89 21.61 21.40
C ASN A 7 41.69 20.85 20.81
N ASP A 8 41.87 20.13 19.70
CA ASP A 8 40.82 19.38 19.01
C ASP A 8 41.24 17.94 18.76
N ASN A 9 40.44 17.00 19.27
CA ASN A 9 40.66 15.58 19.07
C ASN A 9 39.96 15.10 17.80
N ILE A 10 40.66 15.18 16.67
CA ILE A 10 40.15 14.77 15.35
C ILE A 10 39.73 13.28 15.35
N ALA A 11 40.41 12.41 16.09
CA ALA A 11 40.04 10.99 16.17
C ALA A 11 38.70 10.80 16.89
N SER A 12 38.47 11.52 18.00
CA SER A 12 37.18 11.52 18.70
C SER A 12 36.08 12.14 17.83
N MET A 13 36.36 13.24 17.13
CA MET A 13 35.41 13.89 16.23
C MET A 13 35.00 12.96 15.07
N ASN A 14 35.96 12.23 14.48
CA ASN A 14 35.67 11.22 13.47
C ASN A 14 34.87 10.04 14.05
N ALA A 15 35.17 9.59 15.27
CA ALA A 15 34.39 8.55 15.94
C ALA A 15 32.93 9.01 16.19
N GLN A 16 32.72 10.24 16.64
CA GLN A 16 31.40 10.84 16.84
C GLN A 16 30.64 11.01 15.52
N TYR A 17 31.31 11.44 14.44
CA TYR A 17 30.71 11.54 13.11
C TYR A 17 30.23 10.17 12.60
N ASN A 18 31.05 9.12 12.75
CA ASN A 18 30.65 7.76 12.39
C ASN A 18 29.50 7.25 13.28
N LEU A 19 29.53 7.54 14.58
CA LEU A 19 28.45 7.18 15.52
C LEU A 19 27.12 7.84 15.16
N ASN A 20 27.12 9.13 14.80
CA ASN A 20 25.89 9.82 14.38
C ASN A 20 25.32 9.18 13.11
N ARG A 21 26.16 8.83 12.14
CA ARG A 21 25.72 8.14 10.91
C ARG A 21 25.13 6.75 11.18
N THR A 22 25.73 5.98 12.09
CA THR A 22 25.17 4.68 12.47
C THR A 22 23.86 4.82 13.24
N GLN A 23 23.74 5.85 14.08
CA GLN A 23 22.51 6.13 14.81
C GLN A 23 21.36 6.55 13.88
N GLU A 24 21.62 7.38 12.87
CA GLU A 24 20.64 7.74 11.83
C GLU A 24 20.19 6.51 11.03
N ALA A 25 21.13 5.67 10.61
CA ALA A 25 20.81 4.43 9.90
C ALA A 25 19.96 3.50 10.79
N LEU A 26 20.33 3.32 12.05
CA LEU A 26 19.58 2.51 13.02
C LEU A 26 18.15 3.04 13.21
N ALA A 27 17.97 4.35 13.36
CA ALA A 27 16.65 4.96 13.47
C ALA A 27 15.77 4.67 12.24
N LYS A 28 16.34 4.72 11.03
CA LYS A 28 15.64 4.35 9.80
C LYS A 28 15.26 2.86 9.78
N HIS A 29 16.16 1.98 10.23
CA HIS A 29 15.87 0.54 10.33
C HIS A 29 14.75 0.25 11.34
N ILE A 30 14.75 0.89 12.51
CA ILE A 30 13.70 0.75 13.52
C ILE A 30 12.35 1.22 12.96
N ASN A 31 12.32 2.35 12.26
CA ASN A 31 11.09 2.84 11.63
C ASN A 31 10.53 1.84 10.60
N ARG A 32 11.39 1.30 9.74
CA ARG A 32 11.00 0.26 8.77
C ARG A 32 10.48 -0.98 9.46
N LEU A 33 11.18 -1.46 10.50
CA LEU A 33 10.76 -2.63 11.28
C LEU A 33 9.40 -2.40 11.95
N SER A 34 9.20 -1.25 12.60
CA SER A 34 7.96 -0.93 13.30
C SER A 34 6.78 -0.75 12.34
N SER A 35 7.01 -0.20 11.15
CA SER A 35 5.97 0.00 10.14
C SER A 35 5.68 -1.25 9.29
N GLY A 36 6.64 -2.17 9.19
CA GLY A 36 6.63 -3.25 8.20
C GLY A 36 6.89 -2.82 6.75
N TYR A 37 6.98 -1.52 6.44
CA TYR A 37 7.21 -1.03 5.08
C TYR A 37 8.68 -0.67 4.85
N ARG A 38 9.18 -1.01 3.65
CA ARG A 38 10.51 -0.61 3.19
C ARG A 38 10.62 0.89 2.95
N VAL A 39 9.53 1.52 2.51
CA VAL A 39 9.43 2.94 2.18
C VAL A 39 8.31 3.54 3.03
N ASN A 40 8.68 4.31 4.05
CA ASN A 40 7.73 4.93 4.97
C ASN A 40 7.37 6.36 4.58
N SER A 41 8.31 7.08 3.96
CA SER A 41 8.15 8.46 3.59
C SER A 41 8.39 8.68 2.09
N PRO A 42 7.69 9.63 1.44
CA PRO A 42 8.04 10.09 0.10
C PRO A 42 9.49 10.54 -0.03
N ALA A 43 10.11 11.00 1.07
CA ALA A 43 11.51 11.42 1.09
C ALA A 43 12.50 10.24 0.96
N ASP A 44 12.10 9.02 1.35
CA ASP A 44 12.98 7.84 1.29
C ASP A 44 13.06 7.25 -0.12
N ASP A 45 11.95 7.26 -0.87
CA ASP A 45 11.83 6.75 -2.24
C ASP A 45 10.55 7.33 -2.88
N PRO A 46 10.61 8.51 -3.52
CA PRO A 46 9.43 9.17 -4.08
C PRO A 46 8.75 8.35 -5.16
N ALA A 47 9.51 7.64 -5.99
CA ALA A 47 8.99 6.82 -7.08
C ALA A 47 8.33 5.54 -6.55
N GLY A 48 8.99 4.84 -5.64
CA GLY A 48 8.45 3.64 -4.99
C GLY A 48 7.19 3.96 -4.19
N TYR A 49 7.17 5.10 -3.49
CA TYR A 49 5.99 5.59 -2.78
C TYR A 49 4.85 5.96 -3.73
N ALA A 50 5.12 6.66 -4.84
CA ALA A 50 4.08 7.01 -5.81
C ALA A 50 3.44 5.77 -6.46
N ILE A 51 4.25 4.74 -6.76
CA ILE A 51 3.76 3.47 -7.30
C ILE A 51 2.91 2.73 -6.25
N SER A 52 3.36 2.65 -4.99
CA SER A 52 2.58 1.98 -3.94
C SER A 52 1.23 2.66 -3.69
N GLN A 53 1.18 3.99 -3.71
CA GLN A 53 -0.07 4.74 -3.61
C GLN A 53 -1.00 4.48 -4.80
N ARG A 54 -0.46 4.44 -6.02
CA ARG A 54 -1.23 4.09 -7.23
C ARG A 54 -1.79 2.67 -7.13
N MET A 55 -0.97 1.69 -6.75
CA MET A 55 -1.39 0.31 -6.57
C MET A 55 -2.45 0.17 -5.47
N GLY A 56 -2.28 0.87 -4.35
CA GLY A 56 -3.29 0.93 -3.28
C GLY A 56 -4.63 1.47 -3.79
N GLY A 57 -4.60 2.55 -4.57
CA GLY A 57 -5.79 3.09 -5.23
C GLY A 57 -6.46 2.11 -6.20
N GLN A 58 -5.66 1.39 -7.00
CA GLN A 58 -6.18 0.35 -7.91
C GLN A 58 -6.85 -0.79 -7.14
N VAL A 59 -6.26 -1.25 -6.03
CA VAL A 59 -6.86 -2.30 -5.18
C VAL A 59 -8.22 -1.86 -4.64
N LEU A 60 -8.34 -0.62 -4.16
CA LEU A 60 -9.63 -0.08 -3.70
C LEU A 60 -10.65 -0.01 -4.85
N SER A 61 -10.22 0.43 -6.03
CA SER A 61 -11.05 0.45 -7.23
C SER A 61 -11.53 -0.95 -7.64
N TYR A 62 -10.65 -1.95 -7.62
CA TYR A 62 -11.02 -3.33 -7.94
C TYR A 62 -11.98 -3.92 -6.92
N ASN A 63 -11.81 -3.64 -5.63
CA ASN A 63 -12.75 -4.06 -4.60
C ASN A 63 -14.16 -3.48 -4.83
N ALA A 64 -14.25 -2.21 -5.26
CA ALA A 64 -15.53 -1.61 -5.64
C ALA A 64 -16.11 -2.26 -6.91
N ALA A 65 -15.28 -2.49 -7.93
CA ALA A 65 -15.71 -3.16 -9.16
C ALA A 65 -16.25 -4.58 -8.91
N ILE A 66 -15.61 -5.35 -8.03
CA ILE A 66 -16.06 -6.69 -7.62
C ILE A 66 -17.43 -6.61 -6.94
N ARG A 67 -17.62 -5.68 -6.00
CA ARG A 67 -18.93 -5.47 -5.37
C ARG A 67 -20.01 -5.13 -6.40
N ASN A 68 -19.74 -4.19 -7.31
CA ASN A 68 -20.68 -3.81 -8.35
C ASN A 68 -21.02 -4.98 -9.30
N ALA A 69 -20.05 -5.83 -9.63
CA ALA A 69 -20.26 -7.01 -10.45
C ALA A 69 -21.15 -8.05 -9.74
N ASN A 70 -20.95 -8.25 -8.43
CA ASN A 70 -21.80 -9.13 -7.62
C ASN A 70 -23.23 -8.57 -7.54
N ASP A 71 -23.39 -7.27 -7.30
CA ASP A 71 -24.71 -6.62 -7.27
C ASP A 71 -25.42 -6.75 -8.62
N GLY A 72 -24.72 -6.50 -9.73
CA GLY A 72 -25.26 -6.73 -11.07
C GLY A 72 -25.67 -8.19 -11.30
N THR A 73 -24.88 -9.14 -10.80
CA THR A 73 -25.21 -10.58 -10.87
C THR A 73 -26.48 -10.89 -10.07
N HIS A 74 -26.63 -10.33 -8.87
CA HIS A 74 -27.84 -10.50 -8.06
C HIS A 74 -29.08 -9.92 -8.75
N LEU A 75 -28.97 -8.74 -9.37
CA LEU A 75 -30.07 -8.16 -10.15
C LEU A 75 -30.45 -9.04 -11.35
N LEU A 76 -29.46 -9.57 -12.07
CA LEU A 76 -29.70 -10.48 -13.19
C LEU A 76 -30.35 -11.80 -12.72
N GLN A 77 -29.96 -12.32 -11.56
CA GLN A 77 -30.60 -13.50 -10.97
C GLN A 77 -32.06 -13.23 -10.61
N THR A 78 -32.36 -12.08 -10.00
CA THR A 78 -33.75 -11.68 -9.70
C THR A 78 -34.56 -11.50 -10.97
N ALA A 79 -34.01 -10.83 -11.98
CA ALA A 79 -34.66 -10.65 -13.28
C ALA A 79 -34.93 -11.99 -13.97
N SER A 80 -33.96 -12.91 -13.95
CA SER A 80 -34.12 -14.26 -14.50
C SER A 80 -35.24 -15.04 -13.80
N GLY A 81 -35.31 -14.99 -12.46
CA GLY A 81 -36.40 -15.61 -11.70
C GLY A 81 -37.78 -15.03 -12.02
N ALA A 82 -37.88 -13.71 -12.21
CA ALA A 82 -39.11 -13.07 -12.64
C ALA A 82 -39.53 -13.53 -14.05
N LEU A 83 -38.60 -13.56 -15.01
CA LEU A 83 -38.87 -14.01 -16.39
C LEU A 83 -39.29 -15.48 -16.46
N MET A 84 -38.71 -16.36 -15.62
CA MET A 84 -39.16 -17.75 -15.52
C MET A 84 -40.62 -17.86 -15.04
N THR A 85 -41.01 -16.99 -14.11
CA THR A 85 -42.39 -16.91 -13.61
C THR A 85 -43.34 -16.43 -14.70
N ASP A 86 -42.98 -15.37 -15.43
CA ASP A 86 -43.77 -14.84 -16.54
C ASP A 86 -43.96 -15.88 -17.65
N ASN A 87 -42.88 -16.56 -18.04
CA ASN A 87 -42.95 -17.62 -19.05
C ASN A 87 -43.92 -18.74 -18.64
N THR A 88 -43.86 -19.15 -17.37
CA THR A 88 -44.77 -20.16 -16.81
C THR A 88 -46.23 -19.68 -16.83
N LEU A 89 -46.49 -18.40 -16.56
CA LEU A 89 -47.82 -17.81 -16.63
C LEU A 89 -48.36 -17.80 -18.08
N LEU A 90 -47.54 -17.37 -19.04
CA LEU A 90 -47.90 -17.39 -20.47
C LEU A 90 -48.27 -18.80 -20.94
N LEU A 91 -47.49 -19.82 -20.53
CA LEU A 91 -47.79 -21.22 -20.86
C LEU A 91 -49.09 -21.71 -20.23
N LYS A 92 -49.46 -21.23 -19.04
CA LYS A 92 -50.75 -21.56 -18.40
C LYS A 92 -51.93 -20.91 -19.11
N MET A 93 -51.82 -19.67 -19.58
CA MET A 93 -52.89 -19.00 -20.33
C MET A 93 -53.16 -19.60 -21.70
N ARG A 94 -52.17 -20.30 -22.28
CA ARG A 94 -52.31 -20.98 -23.57
C ARG A 94 -53.01 -22.34 -23.46
N GLN A 95 -53.08 -22.92 -22.27
CA GLN A 95 -53.78 -24.19 -22.00
C GLN A 95 -55.27 -23.94 -21.83
#